data_AF-A0A4Q4ZTX0-F1
#
_entry.id   AF-A0A4Q4ZTX0-F1
#
_cell.length_a   1.000
_cell.length_b   1.000
_cell.length_c   1.000
_cell.angle_alpha   90.00
_cell.angle_beta   90.00
_cell.angle_gamma   90.00
#
_symmetry.space_group_name_H-M   'P 1'
#
loop_
_entity.id
_entity.type
_entity.pdbx_description
1 polymer ?
#
loop_
_entity_poly.entity_id
_entity_poly.type
_entity_poly.pdbx_seq_one_letter_code
_entity_poly.pdbx_strand_id
1 'polypeptide(L)'
;MPLPPFTTPVPQPVFMPGMSYEADAPPPEAHASPLPIRPKPGGGGGDAASSESSKTLSKHSTPSSSSASAPGRTPFPLPKLRLQINDLRHAGAAVFLTSVAAESVLETGVQSVLRTLYVSPGSPEWRRSAPATRSVTLVLRDMDGVAYTRGTELDDAHKEIHLSLRYVSRIAPPAPERRTSEITGVIVHELVHCFQHNGCGACPGGLVEGVADFVRLRCGLAPPHWRRPGPPGDGGDNDAPAPPDRWDAGYQHTAYFLDYLESRFAEGTVRRLNEKLRAERYEEKRFWTELLGRPVEQLWQDYRDDVLGGGDDEGESETTPRAAVSEATQT
;
A
#
# COMPACT_ATOMS: atom_id res chain seq x y z
N MET A 1 35.13 14.78 36.38
CA MET A 1 34.24 15.14 37.52
C MET A 1 33.02 15.83 36.94
N PRO A 2 31.79 15.57 37.45
CA PRO A 2 30.82 14.62 36.87
C PRO A 2 29.65 15.27 36.07
N LEU A 3 28.93 14.44 35.31
CA LEU A 3 27.65 14.72 34.64
C LEU A 3 26.46 14.67 35.63
N PRO A 4 25.34 15.40 35.37
CA PRO A 4 24.02 15.08 35.91
C PRO A 4 23.08 14.43 34.87
N PRO A 5 21.96 13.80 35.30
CA PRO A 5 21.35 12.63 34.66
C PRO A 5 20.07 12.92 33.85
N PHE A 6 19.56 11.87 33.17
CA PHE A 6 18.28 11.75 32.42
C PHE A 6 18.28 11.91 30.89
N THR A 7 19.18 11.21 30.20
CA THR A 7 18.96 10.81 28.80
C THR A 7 19.03 9.30 28.67
N THR A 8 17.91 8.65 28.38
CA THR A 8 17.87 7.26 27.93
C THR A 8 18.30 7.24 26.45
N PRO A 9 19.33 6.48 26.05
CA PRO A 9 19.82 6.49 24.67
C PRO A 9 18.97 5.63 23.73
N VAL A 10 18.80 6.12 22.51
CA VAL A 10 18.30 5.40 21.32
C VAL A 10 19.27 4.27 20.95
N PRO A 11 18.81 3.04 20.65
CA PRO A 11 19.69 1.96 20.20
C PRO A 11 20.36 2.30 18.86
N GLN A 12 21.68 2.16 18.81
CA GLN A 12 22.49 2.28 17.58
C GLN A 12 22.33 1.01 16.72
N PRO A 13 22.36 1.13 15.37
CA PRO A 13 22.37 -0.03 14.48
C PRO A 13 23.71 -0.76 14.60
N VAL A 14 23.66 -2.07 14.88
CA VAL A 14 24.84 -2.93 14.93
C VAL A 14 25.40 -3.12 13.52
N PHE A 15 26.59 -2.59 13.30
CA PHE A 15 27.46 -2.90 12.17
C PHE A 15 28.37 -4.07 12.56
N MET A 16 28.48 -5.10 11.71
CA MET A 16 29.49 -6.15 11.84
C MET A 16 30.22 -6.33 10.50
N PRO A 17 31.53 -6.60 10.52
CA PRO A 17 32.46 -6.27 9.44
C PRO A 17 32.64 -7.41 8.43
N GLY A 18 33.01 -7.05 7.20
CA GLY A 18 33.33 -8.00 6.14
C GLY A 18 34.61 -8.79 6.40
N MET A 19 34.64 -10.04 5.91
CA MET A 19 35.86 -10.80 5.66
C MET A 19 35.79 -11.50 4.29
N SER A 20 36.99 -11.62 3.72
CA SER A 20 37.36 -11.88 2.34
C SER A 20 37.20 -13.33 1.86
N TYR A 21 37.27 -13.45 0.54
CA TYR A 21 37.34 -14.64 -0.30
C TYR A 21 38.60 -15.49 -0.04
N GLU A 22 38.45 -16.82 -0.05
CA GLU A 22 39.37 -17.76 -0.71
C GLU A 22 38.57 -18.98 -1.22
N ALA A 23 38.99 -19.49 -2.38
CA ALA A 23 38.35 -20.55 -3.13
C ALA A 23 38.95 -21.92 -2.79
N ASP A 24 38.13 -22.97 -2.80
CA ASP A 24 38.62 -24.34 -2.98
C ASP A 24 37.58 -25.20 -3.74
N ALA A 25 38.08 -26.09 -4.61
CA ALA A 25 37.34 -26.82 -5.65
C ALA A 25 36.61 -28.10 -5.14
N PRO A 26 35.67 -28.71 -5.91
CA PRO A 26 34.78 -29.77 -5.42
C PRO A 26 35.24 -31.20 -5.78
N PRO A 27 34.71 -32.23 -5.08
CA PRO A 27 34.40 -33.51 -5.74
C PRO A 27 33.13 -34.22 -5.16
N PRO A 28 32.73 -35.41 -5.64
CA PRO A 28 31.98 -35.66 -6.86
C PRO A 28 30.58 -36.28 -6.61
N GLU A 29 29.83 -36.43 -7.71
CA GLU A 29 28.46 -36.92 -7.85
C GLU A 29 28.12 -38.25 -7.12
N ALA A 30 26.86 -38.38 -6.70
CA ALA A 30 26.23 -39.69 -6.48
C ALA A 30 24.74 -39.67 -6.87
N HIS A 31 24.36 -40.74 -7.56
CA HIS A 31 23.21 -40.91 -8.43
C HIS A 31 21.84 -41.04 -7.74
N ALA A 32 20.80 -40.56 -8.44
CA ALA A 32 19.40 -40.87 -8.19
C ALA A 32 19.06 -42.34 -8.51
N SER A 33 18.22 -42.96 -7.68
CA SER A 33 17.54 -44.22 -7.98
C SER A 33 16.02 -44.00 -7.95
N PRO A 34 15.25 -44.46 -8.97
CA PRO A 34 13.80 -44.34 -9.03
C PRO A 34 13.09 -45.61 -8.51
N LEU A 35 11.76 -45.54 -8.33
CA LEU A 35 10.71 -46.58 -8.54
C LEU A 35 9.46 -46.30 -7.65
N PRO A 36 8.26 -46.84 -7.92
CA PRO A 36 7.67 -47.31 -9.18
C PRO A 36 6.22 -46.81 -9.45
N ILE A 37 5.84 -46.89 -10.73
CA ILE A 37 4.49 -46.65 -11.29
C ILE A 37 3.58 -47.86 -11.02
N ARG A 38 2.32 -47.64 -10.62
CA ARG A 38 1.28 -48.66 -10.42
C ARG A 38 0.36 -48.77 -11.66
N PRO A 39 0.03 -49.98 -12.16
CA PRO A 39 -0.78 -50.15 -13.37
C PRO A 39 -2.31 -50.14 -13.15
N LYS A 40 -3.02 -49.76 -14.21
CA LYS A 40 -4.48 -49.86 -14.42
C LYS A 40 -4.96 -51.31 -14.57
N PRO A 41 -6.22 -51.61 -14.23
CA PRO A 41 -6.98 -52.66 -14.90
C PRO A 41 -8.24 -52.12 -15.60
N GLY A 42 -8.48 -52.58 -16.84
CA GLY A 42 -9.83 -52.75 -17.41
C GLY A 42 -10.11 -54.26 -17.48
N GLY A 43 -11.33 -54.79 -17.62
CA GLY A 43 -12.70 -54.28 -17.71
C GLY A 43 -13.60 -55.51 -17.95
N GLY A 44 -14.90 -55.45 -17.65
CA GLY A 44 -15.87 -56.45 -18.14
C GLY A 44 -17.11 -56.72 -17.27
N GLY A 45 -18.22 -56.05 -17.60
CA GLY A 45 -19.56 -56.63 -17.86
C GLY A 45 -20.46 -57.14 -16.70
N GLY A 46 -21.68 -56.58 -16.62
CA GLY A 46 -22.86 -57.26 -16.04
C GLY A 46 -23.89 -56.32 -15.38
N ASP A 47 -25.06 -56.18 -16.01
CA ASP A 47 -26.17 -55.25 -15.72
C ASP A 47 -26.95 -55.47 -14.40
N ALA A 48 -27.54 -54.40 -13.83
CA ALA A 48 -28.95 -54.31 -13.43
C ALA A 48 -29.27 -53.00 -12.67
N ALA A 49 -30.50 -52.50 -12.89
CA ALA A 49 -31.02 -51.17 -12.60
C ALA A 49 -31.41 -50.86 -11.13
N SER A 50 -31.38 -49.57 -10.76
CA SER A 50 -32.33 -48.80 -9.91
C SER A 50 -31.63 -47.51 -9.42
N SER A 51 -31.99 -46.32 -9.91
CA SER A 51 -33.07 -45.40 -9.47
C SER A 51 -32.80 -44.66 -8.15
N GLU A 52 -32.84 -43.32 -8.28
CA GLU A 52 -33.18 -42.27 -7.31
C GLU A 52 -32.12 -41.51 -6.48
N SER A 53 -31.99 -40.23 -6.87
CA SER A 53 -32.10 -39.02 -6.03
C SER A 53 -30.92 -38.57 -5.16
N SER A 54 -29.98 -37.87 -5.81
CA SER A 54 -29.08 -36.90 -5.17
C SER A 54 -29.83 -35.61 -4.81
N LYS A 55 -30.06 -35.37 -3.51
CA LYS A 55 -30.45 -34.05 -2.99
C LYS A 55 -29.22 -33.15 -2.87
N THR A 56 -29.18 -32.12 -3.69
CA THR A 56 -28.25 -30.99 -3.61
C THR A 56 -28.55 -30.13 -2.39
N LEU A 57 -27.53 -29.87 -1.57
CA LEU A 57 -27.56 -28.90 -0.47
C LEU A 57 -27.54 -27.47 -1.03
N SER A 58 -28.54 -26.69 -0.63
CA SER A 58 -28.76 -25.31 -1.02
C SER A 58 -27.64 -24.36 -0.61
N LYS A 59 -27.25 -23.49 -1.55
CA LYS A 59 -26.35 -22.36 -1.35
C LYS A 59 -26.96 -21.37 -0.34
N HIS A 60 -26.14 -20.90 0.60
CA HIS A 60 -26.42 -19.71 1.38
C HIS A 60 -26.44 -18.48 0.46
N SER A 61 -27.56 -17.77 0.49
CA SER A 61 -27.74 -16.47 -0.14
C SER A 61 -27.28 -15.38 0.82
N THR A 62 -26.31 -14.58 0.41
CA THR A 62 -26.06 -13.24 0.98
C THR A 62 -26.17 -12.20 -0.13
N PRO A 63 -26.70 -11.00 0.18
CA PRO A 63 -27.14 -10.04 -0.84
C PRO A 63 -25.93 -9.34 -1.49
N SER A 64 -25.88 -9.41 -2.81
CA SER A 64 -24.95 -8.61 -3.62
C SER A 64 -25.39 -7.14 -3.61
N SER A 65 -24.67 -6.28 -2.88
CA SER A 65 -24.69 -4.85 -3.18
C SER A 65 -23.86 -4.63 -4.45
N SER A 66 -24.52 -4.70 -5.60
CA SER A 66 -23.96 -4.33 -6.89
C SER A 66 -23.73 -2.82 -6.94
N SER A 67 -22.54 -2.36 -6.57
CA SER A 67 -22.04 -1.08 -7.07
C SER A 67 -21.67 -1.27 -8.53
N ALA A 68 -22.45 -0.64 -9.42
CA ALA A 68 -22.31 -0.74 -10.87
C ALA A 68 -20.84 -0.51 -11.31
N SER A 69 -20.25 -1.53 -11.94
CA SER A 69 -18.94 -1.43 -12.57
C SER A 69 -19.03 -0.51 -13.79
N ALA A 70 -18.22 0.55 -13.81
CA ALA A 70 -17.93 1.29 -15.03
C ALA A 70 -17.43 0.34 -16.14
N PRO A 71 -17.75 0.56 -17.43
CA PRO A 71 -17.40 -0.35 -18.50
C PRO A 71 -15.88 -0.36 -18.76
N GLY A 72 -15.30 -1.57 -18.92
CA GLY A 72 -14.24 -1.80 -19.91
C GLY A 72 -12.76 -1.59 -19.55
N ARG A 73 -12.33 -1.63 -18.28
CA ARG A 73 -10.88 -1.63 -17.98
C ARG A 73 -10.34 -3.06 -17.91
N THR A 74 -9.33 -3.37 -18.73
CA THR A 74 -8.62 -4.64 -18.70
C THR A 74 -7.95 -4.85 -17.34
N PRO A 75 -8.19 -5.99 -16.66
CA PRO A 75 -7.56 -6.28 -15.38
C PRO A 75 -6.05 -6.49 -15.55
N PHE A 76 -5.29 -6.13 -14.51
CA PHE A 76 -3.87 -6.43 -14.49
C PHE A 76 -3.64 -7.95 -14.33
N PRO A 77 -2.57 -8.51 -14.91
CA PRO A 77 -2.18 -9.88 -14.64
C PRO A 77 -1.84 -10.03 -13.15
N LEU A 78 -2.39 -11.07 -12.51
CA LEU A 78 -2.17 -11.32 -11.09
C LEU A 78 -0.95 -12.23 -10.88
N PRO A 79 -0.15 -12.01 -9.83
CA PRO A 79 0.83 -12.98 -9.39
C PRO A 79 0.12 -14.19 -8.78
N LYS A 80 0.87 -15.26 -8.49
CA LYS A 80 0.32 -16.38 -7.74
C LYS A 80 0.03 -15.95 -6.30
N LEU A 81 -1.23 -16.06 -5.88
CA LEU A 81 -1.67 -15.71 -4.53
C LEU A 81 -1.75 -16.96 -3.65
N ARG A 82 -1.26 -16.87 -2.42
CA ARG A 82 -1.29 -17.97 -1.44
C ARG A 82 -1.73 -17.46 -0.06
N LEU A 83 -2.34 -18.35 0.70
CA LEU A 83 -2.67 -18.15 2.11
C LEU A 83 -2.01 -19.27 2.92
N GLN A 84 -1.35 -18.90 4.01
CA GLN A 84 -0.80 -19.81 5.00
C GLN A 84 -1.29 -19.36 6.39
N ILE A 85 -1.83 -20.30 7.17
CA ILE A 85 -2.26 -20.05 8.54
C ILE A 85 -1.47 -20.98 9.45
N ASN A 86 -0.58 -20.40 10.26
CA ASN A 86 0.35 -21.20 11.07
C ASN A 86 -0.32 -21.87 12.27
N ASP A 87 -1.38 -21.26 12.81
CA ASP A 87 -2.14 -21.82 13.93
C ASP A 87 -3.64 -21.53 13.78
N LEU A 88 -4.43 -22.57 13.48
CA LEU A 88 -5.89 -22.49 13.37
C LEU A 88 -6.59 -22.41 14.74
N ARG A 89 -5.90 -22.75 15.84
CA ARG A 89 -6.46 -22.69 17.20
C ARG A 89 -6.34 -21.31 17.82
N HIS A 90 -5.51 -20.44 17.26
CA HIS A 90 -5.37 -19.06 17.73
C HIS A 90 -6.67 -18.27 17.49
N ALA A 91 -7.14 -17.51 18.49
CA ALA A 91 -8.40 -16.76 18.40
C ALA A 91 -8.46 -15.81 17.19
N GLY A 92 -7.34 -15.15 16.88
CA GLY A 92 -7.19 -14.31 15.69
C GLY A 92 -7.43 -15.04 14.36
N ALA A 93 -7.14 -16.34 14.25
CA ALA A 93 -7.36 -17.09 13.01
C ALA A 93 -8.87 -17.27 12.74
N ALA A 94 -9.64 -17.56 13.79
CA ALA A 94 -11.10 -17.60 13.70
C ALA A 94 -11.69 -16.23 13.33
N VAL A 95 -11.17 -15.14 13.92
CA VAL A 95 -11.59 -13.78 13.57
C VAL A 95 -11.30 -13.47 12.10
N PHE A 96 -10.10 -13.79 11.61
CA PHE A 96 -9.74 -13.58 10.21
C PHE A 96 -10.67 -14.35 9.26
N LEU A 97 -10.82 -15.66 9.46
CA LEU A 97 -11.60 -16.55 8.58
C LEU A 97 -13.09 -16.20 8.54
N THR A 98 -13.61 -15.56 9.59
CA THR A 98 -15.01 -15.10 9.65
C THR A 98 -15.21 -13.66 9.21
N SER A 99 -14.14 -12.89 9.02
CA SER A 99 -14.24 -11.46 8.68
C SER A 99 -13.91 -11.16 7.22
N VAL A 100 -13.05 -11.96 6.56
CA VAL A 100 -12.60 -11.69 5.18
C VAL A 100 -12.55 -12.94 4.31
N ALA A 101 -12.89 -12.78 3.04
CA ALA A 101 -12.54 -13.76 2.01
C ALA A 101 -11.14 -13.41 1.47
N ALA A 102 -10.12 -14.14 1.93
CA ALA A 102 -8.71 -13.82 1.63
C ALA A 102 -8.39 -13.77 0.13
N GLU A 103 -9.00 -14.64 -0.67
CA GLU A 103 -8.85 -14.63 -2.14
C GLU A 103 -9.32 -13.29 -2.73
N SER A 104 -10.55 -12.88 -2.42
CA SER A 104 -11.12 -11.63 -2.90
C SER A 104 -10.32 -10.41 -2.41
N VAL A 105 -9.90 -10.39 -1.14
CA VAL A 105 -9.09 -9.29 -0.59
C VAL A 105 -7.74 -9.18 -1.29
N LEU A 106 -7.04 -10.31 -1.52
CA LEU A 106 -5.76 -10.29 -2.21
C LEU A 106 -5.91 -9.92 -3.69
N GLU A 107 -6.90 -10.47 -4.39
CA GLU A 107 -7.15 -10.15 -5.80
C GLU A 107 -7.51 -8.67 -5.99
N THR A 108 -8.52 -8.19 -5.26
CA THR A 108 -8.98 -6.80 -5.37
C THR A 108 -7.93 -5.81 -4.85
N GLY A 109 -7.18 -6.18 -3.81
CA GLY A 109 -6.06 -5.42 -3.28
C GLY A 109 -4.96 -5.25 -4.32
N VAL A 110 -4.47 -6.36 -4.91
CA VAL A 110 -3.45 -6.30 -5.99
C VAL A 110 -3.95 -5.44 -7.14
N GLN A 111 -5.18 -5.66 -7.61
CA GLN A 111 -5.74 -4.84 -8.69
C GLN A 111 -5.79 -3.35 -8.33
N SER A 112 -6.10 -3.00 -7.09
CA SER A 112 -6.17 -1.60 -6.64
C SER A 112 -4.78 -0.97 -6.56
N VAL A 113 -3.79 -1.67 -6.00
CA VAL A 113 -2.39 -1.23 -5.99
C VAL A 113 -1.89 -0.99 -7.41
N LEU A 114 -2.09 -1.96 -8.30
CA LEU A 114 -1.57 -1.87 -9.67
C LEU A 114 -2.26 -0.76 -10.47
N ARG A 115 -3.58 -0.57 -10.31
CA ARG A 115 -4.32 0.53 -10.94
C ARG A 115 -3.89 1.91 -10.45
N THR A 116 -3.52 2.01 -9.17
CA THR A 116 -3.14 3.28 -8.55
C THR A 116 -1.71 3.66 -8.92
N LEU A 117 -0.78 2.71 -8.89
CA LEU A 117 0.64 3.00 -9.01
C LEU A 117 1.21 2.85 -10.43
N TYR A 118 0.42 2.37 -11.40
CA TYR A 118 0.93 2.09 -12.73
C TYR A 118 -0.03 2.43 -13.87
N VAL A 119 0.53 2.48 -15.08
CA VAL A 119 -0.22 2.62 -16.33
C VAL A 119 -0.96 1.33 -16.68
N SER A 120 -1.99 1.45 -17.52
CA SER A 120 -2.84 0.34 -17.98
C SER A 120 -2.01 -0.86 -18.48
N PRO A 121 -2.45 -2.12 -18.24
CA PRO A 121 -1.74 -3.31 -18.73
C PRO A 121 -1.72 -3.41 -20.27
N GLY A 122 -2.56 -2.64 -20.97
CA GLY A 122 -2.51 -2.49 -22.42
C GLY A 122 -1.37 -1.60 -22.93
N SER A 123 -0.74 -0.81 -22.05
CA SER A 123 0.43 -0.01 -22.40
C SER A 123 1.69 -0.89 -22.48
N PRO A 124 2.51 -0.79 -23.54
CA PRO A 124 3.81 -1.46 -23.59
C PRO A 124 4.73 -1.11 -22.41
N GLU A 125 4.52 0.03 -21.77
CA GLU A 125 5.34 0.52 -20.66
C GLU A 125 5.07 -0.21 -19.34
N TRP A 126 3.87 -0.76 -19.14
CA TRP A 126 3.49 -1.46 -17.91
C TRP A 126 4.51 -2.54 -17.53
N ARG A 127 4.91 -3.39 -18.49
CA ARG A 127 5.84 -4.51 -18.24
C ARG A 127 7.24 -4.06 -17.82
N ARG A 128 7.64 -2.83 -18.16
CA ARG A 128 8.92 -2.24 -17.74
C ARG A 128 8.80 -1.53 -16.39
N SER A 129 7.59 -1.11 -16.02
CA SER A 129 7.34 -0.31 -14.83
C SER A 129 7.05 -1.14 -13.59
N ALA A 130 6.16 -2.12 -13.67
CA ALA A 130 5.80 -2.93 -12.52
C ALA A 130 6.91 -3.91 -12.10
N PRO A 131 7.14 -4.13 -10.80
CA PRO A 131 8.03 -5.21 -10.37
C PRO A 131 7.56 -6.56 -10.88
N ALA A 132 8.52 -7.43 -11.15
CA ALA A 132 8.27 -8.81 -11.59
C ALA A 132 7.84 -9.73 -10.43
N THR A 133 7.01 -9.23 -9.50
CA THR A 133 6.48 -10.02 -8.38
C THR A 133 5.69 -11.21 -8.94
N ARG A 134 6.22 -12.42 -8.74
CA ARG A 134 5.68 -13.69 -9.24
C ARG A 134 4.68 -14.32 -8.30
N SER A 135 4.83 -14.08 -6.99
CA SER A 135 3.86 -14.53 -6.01
C SER A 135 3.81 -13.67 -4.77
N VAL A 136 2.64 -13.64 -4.14
CA VAL A 136 2.41 -13.08 -2.81
C VAL A 136 1.79 -14.16 -1.92
N THR A 137 2.41 -14.43 -0.77
CA THR A 137 1.89 -15.32 0.26
C THR A 137 1.47 -14.51 1.47
N LEU A 138 0.19 -14.55 1.84
CA LEU A 138 -0.30 -14.03 3.11
C LEU A 138 -0.09 -15.09 4.19
N VAL A 139 0.77 -14.80 5.17
CA VAL A 139 1.12 -15.66 6.30
C VAL A 139 0.47 -15.10 7.57
N LEU A 140 -0.47 -15.85 8.14
CA LEU A 140 -1.05 -15.53 9.44
C LEU A 140 -0.30 -16.28 10.54
N ARG A 141 0.32 -15.55 11.46
CA ARG A 141 1.08 -16.15 12.56
C ARG A 141 0.96 -15.36 13.87
N ASP A 142 1.21 -16.05 14.97
CA ASP A 142 1.35 -15.40 16.27
C ASP A 142 2.65 -14.58 16.29
N MET A 143 2.54 -13.25 16.37
CA MET A 143 3.67 -12.33 16.40
C MET A 143 3.25 -10.98 17.00
N ASP A 144 4.23 -10.19 17.45
CA ASP A 144 4.01 -8.81 17.86
C ASP A 144 3.88 -7.87 16.65
N GLY A 145 3.47 -6.62 16.90
CA GLY A 145 3.19 -5.64 15.84
C GLY A 145 1.88 -5.93 15.10
N VAL A 146 1.73 -5.32 13.91
CA VAL A 146 0.54 -5.39 13.07
C VAL A 146 0.77 -6.33 11.90
N ALA A 147 1.63 -5.91 10.97
CA ALA A 147 2.03 -6.70 9.82
C ALA A 147 3.41 -6.23 9.31
N TYR A 148 4.00 -7.00 8.38
CA TYR A 148 5.13 -6.56 7.58
C TYR A 148 5.24 -7.37 6.28
N THR A 149 5.93 -6.80 5.30
CA THR A 149 6.22 -7.42 4.01
C THR A 149 7.70 -7.72 3.86
N ARG A 150 8.03 -8.86 3.25
CA ARG A 150 9.41 -9.21 2.88
C ARG A 150 9.48 -10.03 1.59
N GLY A 151 10.66 -10.08 0.99
CA GLY A 151 11.01 -11.13 0.03
C GLY A 151 11.20 -12.49 0.69
N THR A 152 11.13 -13.56 -0.09
CA THR A 152 11.51 -14.91 0.35
C THR A 152 13.02 -15.15 0.22
N GLU A 153 13.51 -16.26 0.78
CA GLU A 153 14.88 -16.72 0.59
C GLU A 153 15.24 -17.04 -0.86
N LEU A 154 14.24 -17.35 -1.71
CA LEU A 154 14.46 -17.64 -3.11
C LEU A 154 14.90 -16.38 -3.87
N ASP A 155 14.12 -15.31 -3.73
CA ASP A 155 14.38 -13.97 -4.26
C ASP A 155 13.30 -12.98 -3.83
N ASP A 156 13.53 -11.70 -4.15
CA ASP A 156 12.62 -10.59 -3.86
C ASP A 156 11.35 -10.58 -4.75
N ALA A 157 11.31 -11.36 -5.84
CA ALA A 157 10.11 -11.47 -6.68
C ALA A 157 9.06 -12.43 -6.09
N HIS A 158 9.36 -13.13 -5.00
CA HIS A 158 8.40 -13.87 -4.21
C HIS A 158 8.24 -13.15 -2.87
N LYS A 159 7.04 -12.60 -2.63
CA LYS A 159 6.75 -11.78 -1.46
C LYS A 159 5.96 -12.56 -0.41
N GLU A 160 6.22 -12.25 0.85
CA GLU A 160 5.42 -12.69 1.99
C GLU A 160 4.89 -11.48 2.75
N ILE A 161 3.60 -11.48 3.03
CA ILE A 161 2.95 -10.56 3.96
C ILE A 161 2.71 -11.34 5.24
N HIS A 162 3.29 -10.92 6.35
CA HIS A 162 3.09 -11.52 7.66
C HIS A 162 2.09 -10.68 8.45
N LEU A 163 0.91 -11.21 8.75
CA LEU A 163 -0.14 -10.53 9.52
C LEU A 163 -0.25 -11.15 10.92
N SER A 164 -0.22 -10.29 11.94
CA SER A 164 -0.26 -10.70 13.35
C SER A 164 -1.64 -11.22 13.73
N LEU A 165 -1.70 -12.48 14.14
CA LEU A 165 -2.90 -13.05 14.74
C LEU A 165 -3.23 -12.42 16.10
N ARG A 166 -2.23 -11.92 16.85
CA ARG A 166 -2.46 -11.14 18.09
C ARG A 166 -3.20 -9.86 17.78
N TYR A 167 -2.73 -9.10 16.78
CA TYR A 167 -3.38 -7.88 16.32
C TYR A 167 -4.81 -8.16 15.89
N VAL A 168 -5.02 -9.12 15.00
CA VAL A 168 -6.35 -9.49 14.48
C VAL A 168 -7.31 -9.85 15.61
N SER A 169 -6.84 -10.57 16.65
CA SER A 169 -7.68 -10.92 17.81
C SER A 169 -8.10 -9.73 18.68
N ARG A 170 -7.35 -8.61 18.63
CA ARG A 170 -7.60 -7.39 19.41
C ARG A 170 -8.42 -6.35 18.68
N ILE A 171 -8.73 -6.53 17.39
CA ILE A 171 -9.59 -5.62 16.64
C ILE A 171 -10.96 -5.64 17.32
N ALA A 172 -11.24 -4.58 18.08
CA ALA A 172 -12.31 -4.55 19.06
C ALA A 172 -13.67 -4.81 18.39
N PRO A 173 -14.49 -5.73 18.94
CA PRO A 173 -15.89 -5.83 18.53
C PRO A 173 -16.60 -4.53 18.93
N PRO A 174 -17.26 -3.86 17.98
CA PRO A 174 -18.70 -4.09 17.90
C PRO A 174 -19.32 -4.11 16.48
N ALA A 175 -18.55 -4.13 15.38
CA ALA A 175 -19.12 -4.20 14.03
C ALA A 175 -18.30 -5.14 13.10
N PRO A 176 -18.90 -6.20 12.53
CA PRO A 176 -18.24 -7.07 11.55
C PRO A 176 -17.59 -6.30 10.41
N GLU A 177 -18.26 -5.27 9.90
CA GLU A 177 -17.77 -4.40 8.83
C GLU A 177 -16.45 -3.70 9.21
N ARG A 178 -16.31 -3.22 10.45
CA ARG A 178 -15.05 -2.61 10.91
C ARG A 178 -13.89 -3.60 10.91
N ARG A 179 -14.13 -4.86 11.28
CA ARG A 179 -13.08 -5.89 11.24
C ARG A 179 -12.67 -6.19 9.81
N THR A 180 -13.65 -6.35 8.92
CA THR A 180 -13.41 -6.55 7.49
C THR A 180 -12.60 -5.40 6.91
N SER A 181 -12.99 -4.14 7.13
CA SER A 181 -12.28 -2.97 6.61
C SER A 181 -10.88 -2.81 7.20
N GLU A 182 -10.68 -3.07 8.49
CA GLU A 182 -9.36 -2.97 9.11
C GLU A 182 -8.39 -4.04 8.59
N ILE A 183 -8.82 -5.30 8.56
CA ILE A 183 -7.99 -6.41 8.05
C ILE A 183 -7.68 -6.18 6.57
N THR A 184 -8.67 -5.78 5.78
CA THR A 184 -8.49 -5.45 4.35
C THR A 184 -7.53 -4.28 4.18
N GLY A 185 -7.67 -3.22 4.98
CA GLY A 185 -6.81 -2.04 4.93
C GLY A 185 -5.34 -2.35 5.22
N VAL A 186 -5.07 -3.16 6.26
CA VAL A 186 -3.71 -3.63 6.57
C VAL A 186 -3.14 -4.49 5.43
N ILE A 187 -3.92 -5.42 4.88
CA ILE A 187 -3.45 -6.24 3.75
C ILE A 187 -3.16 -5.39 2.52
N VAL A 188 -4.01 -4.39 2.21
CA VAL A 188 -3.79 -3.48 1.08
C VAL A 188 -2.52 -2.67 1.29
N HIS A 189 -2.28 -2.14 2.48
CA HIS A 189 -1.03 -1.45 2.84
C HIS A 189 0.19 -2.34 2.55
N GLU A 190 0.20 -3.57 3.06
CA GLU A 190 1.31 -4.50 2.85
C GLU A 190 1.45 -4.95 1.38
N LEU A 191 0.34 -5.09 0.66
CA LEU A 191 0.37 -5.35 -0.78
C LEU A 191 1.07 -4.21 -1.51
N VAL A 192 0.94 -2.95 -1.08
CA VAL A 192 1.68 -1.85 -1.71
C VAL A 192 3.19 -2.08 -1.62
N HIS A 193 3.71 -2.52 -0.47
CA HIS A 193 5.14 -2.87 -0.34
C HIS A 193 5.60 -4.01 -1.24
N CYS A 194 4.68 -4.88 -1.70
CA CYS A 194 5.00 -5.93 -2.66
C CYS A 194 5.25 -5.40 -4.08
N PHE A 195 4.76 -4.20 -4.41
CA PHE A 195 4.81 -3.65 -5.76
C PHE A 195 5.45 -2.28 -5.85
N GLN A 196 5.50 -1.45 -4.82
CA GLN A 196 6.04 -0.09 -4.94
C GLN A 196 7.56 -0.07 -5.14
N HIS A 197 8.05 1.00 -5.76
CA HIS A 197 9.47 1.30 -5.87
C HIS A 197 9.93 2.18 -4.70
N ASN A 198 11.20 2.06 -4.33
CA ASN A 198 11.77 2.74 -3.16
C ASN A 198 13.05 3.53 -3.47
N GLY A 199 13.27 3.92 -4.74
CA GLY A 199 14.42 4.75 -5.12
C GLY A 199 15.76 4.07 -4.88
N CYS A 200 15.86 2.78 -5.23
CA CYS A 200 17.02 1.92 -4.93
C CYS A 200 17.39 1.90 -3.43
N GLY A 201 16.37 1.91 -2.56
CA GLY A 201 16.53 1.95 -1.10
C GLY A 201 16.92 3.32 -0.52
N ALA A 202 17.00 4.38 -1.33
CA ALA A 202 17.32 5.73 -0.85
C ALA A 202 16.08 6.57 -0.48
N CYS A 203 14.88 6.10 -0.84
CA CYS A 203 13.63 6.79 -0.50
C CYS A 203 13.43 6.83 1.02
N PRO A 204 13.04 7.98 1.61
CA PRO A 204 12.79 8.08 3.05
C PRO A 204 11.64 7.15 3.45
N GLY A 205 11.79 6.48 4.60
CA GLY A 205 10.80 5.52 5.09
C GLY A 205 9.39 6.12 5.20
N GLY A 206 9.27 7.38 5.61
CA GLY A 206 7.97 8.05 5.66
C GLY A 206 7.27 8.17 4.32
N LEU A 207 8.00 8.38 3.21
CA LEU A 207 7.40 8.37 1.88
C LEU A 207 7.00 6.94 1.47
N VAL A 208 7.82 5.94 1.79
CA VAL A 208 7.53 4.51 1.54
C VAL A 208 6.24 4.07 2.25
N GLU A 209 6.06 4.44 3.52
CA GLU A 209 4.83 4.19 4.30
C GLU A 209 3.65 5.04 3.81
N GLY A 210 3.93 6.30 3.46
CA GLY A 210 2.92 7.24 2.98
C GLY A 210 2.29 6.83 1.65
N VAL A 211 3.05 6.24 0.73
CA VAL A 211 2.52 5.67 -0.52
C VAL A 211 1.61 4.47 -0.23
N ALA A 212 2.00 3.60 0.71
CA ALA A 212 1.17 2.47 1.13
C ALA A 212 -0.18 2.93 1.69
N ASP A 213 -0.16 3.92 2.58
CA ASP A 213 -1.37 4.48 3.18
C ASP A 213 -2.16 5.39 2.22
N PHE A 214 -1.51 6.00 1.23
CA PHE A 214 -2.22 6.70 0.15
C PHE A 214 -3.09 5.71 -0.65
N VAL A 215 -2.55 4.56 -1.06
CA VAL A 215 -3.36 3.56 -1.77
C VAL A 215 -4.50 3.03 -0.88
N ARG A 216 -4.21 2.76 0.41
CA ARG A 216 -5.24 2.38 1.40
C ARG A 216 -6.34 3.45 1.50
N LEU A 217 -5.98 4.73 1.53
CA LEU A 217 -6.90 5.87 1.53
C LEU A 217 -7.77 5.88 0.26
N ARG A 218 -7.16 5.72 -0.93
CA ARG A 218 -7.86 5.68 -2.22
C ARG A 218 -8.82 4.49 -2.36
N CYS A 219 -8.57 3.40 -1.63
CA CYS A 219 -9.49 2.27 -1.52
C CYS A 219 -10.67 2.51 -0.55
N GLY A 220 -10.73 3.66 0.13
CA GLY A 220 -11.76 3.93 1.14
C GLY A 220 -11.57 3.11 2.43
N LEU A 221 -10.35 2.68 2.72
CA LEU A 221 -10.00 1.80 3.84
C LEU A 221 -9.27 2.55 4.98
N ALA A 222 -9.44 3.87 5.06
CA ALA A 222 -8.96 4.67 6.17
C ALA A 222 -9.65 4.21 7.47
N PRO A 223 -8.91 3.81 8.52
CA PRO A 223 -9.49 3.42 9.79
C PRO A 223 -10.06 4.64 10.54
N PRO A 224 -11.00 4.45 11.47
CA PRO A 224 -11.71 5.57 12.13
C PRO A 224 -10.84 6.55 12.91
N HIS A 225 -9.62 6.16 13.29
CA HIS A 225 -8.70 7.03 14.02
C HIS A 225 -7.86 7.94 13.10
N TRP A 226 -7.89 7.71 11.79
CA TRP A 226 -7.26 8.62 10.84
C TRP A 226 -8.05 9.91 10.78
N ARG A 227 -7.36 11.02 11.05
CA ARG A 227 -7.94 12.36 10.99
C ARG A 227 -7.12 13.20 10.04
N ARG A 228 -7.80 13.77 9.04
CA ARG A 228 -7.17 14.71 8.10
C ARG A 228 -6.81 15.99 8.88
N PRO A 229 -5.60 16.54 8.68
CA PRO A 229 -5.26 17.83 9.24
C PRO A 229 -6.20 18.94 8.77
N GLY A 230 -6.38 19.95 9.61
CA GLY A 230 -7.31 21.05 9.36
C GLY A 230 -7.03 22.24 10.28
N PRO A 231 -7.79 23.33 10.14
CA PRO A 231 -7.64 24.48 11.01
C PRO A 231 -7.94 24.09 12.47
N PRO A 232 -7.34 24.78 13.45
CA PRO A 232 -7.64 24.55 14.86
C PRO A 232 -9.15 24.70 15.09
N GLY A 233 -9.75 23.73 15.77
CA GLY A 233 -11.12 23.83 16.23
C GLY A 233 -11.23 24.65 17.52
N ASP A 234 -12.33 24.50 18.24
CA ASP A 234 -12.59 25.20 19.50
C ASP A 234 -11.93 24.52 20.72
N GLY A 235 -11.08 23.52 20.50
CA GLY A 235 -10.42 22.71 21.53
C GLY A 235 -11.16 21.41 21.86
N GLY A 236 -12.12 20.99 21.05
CA GLY A 236 -12.91 19.78 21.25
C GLY A 236 -12.19 18.48 20.85
N ASP A 237 -12.68 17.34 21.35
CA ASP A 237 -12.13 16.00 21.07
C ASP A 237 -12.17 15.61 19.58
N ASN A 238 -12.99 16.29 18.77
CA ASN A 238 -13.17 16.04 17.33
C ASN A 238 -12.37 17.00 16.45
N ASP A 239 -11.53 17.86 17.04
CA ASP A 239 -10.75 18.82 16.28
C ASP A 239 -9.80 18.13 15.31
N ALA A 240 -9.64 18.76 14.15
CA ALA A 240 -8.64 18.34 13.20
C ALA A 240 -7.25 18.51 13.83
N PRO A 241 -6.38 17.50 13.75
CA PRO A 241 -5.02 17.66 14.24
C PRO A 241 -4.26 18.66 13.37
N ALA A 242 -3.26 19.34 13.94
CA ALA A 242 -2.29 20.07 13.13
C ALA A 242 -1.51 19.09 12.23
N PRO A 243 -1.06 19.52 11.03
CA PRO A 243 -0.12 18.75 10.24
C PRO A 243 1.20 18.59 11.02
N PRO A 244 1.91 17.45 10.88
CA PRO A 244 3.20 17.24 11.57
C PRO A 244 4.27 18.24 11.09
N ASP A 245 5.38 18.33 11.81
CA ASP A 245 6.47 19.25 11.41
C ASP A 245 7.16 18.81 10.10
N ARG A 246 7.24 17.49 9.86
CA ARG A 246 7.91 16.89 8.72
C ARG A 246 6.90 16.36 7.68
N TRP A 247 7.19 16.60 6.41
CA TRP A 247 6.38 16.11 5.28
C TRP A 247 6.39 14.58 5.16
N ASP A 248 7.50 13.94 5.55
CA ASP A 248 7.72 12.48 5.52
C ASP A 248 7.46 11.84 6.89
N ALA A 249 6.47 12.31 7.64
CA ALA A 249 6.08 11.70 8.92
C ALA A 249 5.53 10.27 8.78
N GLY A 250 5.24 9.81 7.56
CA GLY A 250 4.76 8.47 7.28
C GLY A 250 3.25 8.33 7.44
N TYR A 251 2.78 7.12 7.13
CA TYR A 251 1.42 6.68 7.33
C TYR A 251 0.36 7.67 6.79
N GLN A 252 -0.76 7.80 7.51
CA GLN A 252 -1.84 8.76 7.25
C GLN A 252 -1.37 10.19 6.93
N HIS A 253 -0.30 10.68 7.58
CA HIS A 253 0.13 12.07 7.45
C HIS A 253 0.69 12.33 6.05
N THR A 254 1.64 11.49 5.63
CA THR A 254 2.18 11.57 4.27
C THR A 254 1.13 11.12 3.24
N ALA A 255 0.21 10.21 3.57
CA ALA A 255 -0.88 9.83 2.68
C ALA A 255 -1.82 11.01 2.34
N TYR A 256 -2.20 11.83 3.33
CA TYR A 256 -3.03 13.02 3.08
C TYR A 256 -2.29 14.10 2.28
N PHE A 257 -0.97 14.23 2.49
CA PHE A 257 -0.14 15.09 1.66
C PHE A 257 -0.12 14.64 0.19
N LEU A 258 0.10 13.35 -0.04
CA LEU A 258 0.10 12.78 -1.38
C LEU A 258 -1.28 12.91 -2.06
N ASP A 259 -2.37 12.78 -1.31
CA ASP A 259 -3.73 13.03 -1.79
C ASP A 259 -3.96 14.50 -2.17
N TYR A 260 -3.43 15.45 -1.40
CA TYR A 260 -3.40 16.87 -1.78
C TYR A 260 -2.61 17.10 -3.09
N LEU A 261 -1.43 16.50 -3.22
CA LEU A 261 -0.62 16.61 -4.44
C LEU A 261 -1.32 15.99 -5.66
N GLU A 262 -1.99 14.85 -5.49
CA GLU A 262 -2.81 14.21 -6.53
C GLU A 262 -3.93 15.15 -7.01
N SER A 263 -4.63 15.81 -6.08
CA SER A 263 -5.66 16.79 -6.42
C SER A 263 -5.11 18.04 -7.10
N ARG A 264 -3.94 18.53 -6.68
CA ARG A 264 -3.34 19.76 -7.20
C ARG A 264 -2.62 19.58 -8.55
N PHE A 265 -1.95 18.46 -8.75
CA PHE A 265 -1.10 18.19 -9.93
C PHE A 265 -1.67 17.12 -10.88
N ALA A 266 -2.95 16.77 -10.69
CA ALA A 266 -3.76 15.81 -11.43
C ALA A 266 -3.57 14.31 -11.07
N GLU A 267 -4.60 13.54 -11.41
CA GLU A 267 -4.67 12.09 -11.20
C GLU A 267 -3.48 11.37 -11.84
N GLY A 268 -2.87 10.46 -11.08
CA GLY A 268 -1.66 9.76 -11.44
C GLY A 268 -0.37 10.46 -11.03
N THR A 269 -0.44 11.50 -10.19
CA THR A 269 0.75 12.13 -9.62
C THR A 269 1.55 11.15 -8.75
N VAL A 270 0.90 10.39 -7.85
CA VAL A 270 1.61 9.37 -7.06
C VAL A 270 2.14 8.22 -7.92
N ARG A 271 1.44 7.89 -9.03
CA ARG A 271 1.98 6.95 -10.03
C ARG A 271 3.26 7.47 -10.68
N ARG A 272 3.32 8.74 -11.08
CA ARG A 272 4.55 9.35 -11.65
C ARG A 272 5.68 9.38 -10.62
N LEU A 273 5.35 9.63 -9.35
CA LEU A 273 6.28 9.53 -8.23
C LEU A 273 6.88 8.12 -8.14
N ASN A 274 6.03 7.09 -8.08
CA ASN A 274 6.46 5.68 -8.01
C ASN A 274 7.30 5.27 -9.24
N GLU A 275 6.92 5.73 -10.42
CA GLU A 275 7.66 5.53 -11.67
C GLU A 275 9.05 6.17 -11.63
N LYS A 276 9.18 7.39 -11.09
CA LYS A 276 10.47 8.07 -10.91
C LYS A 276 11.34 7.34 -9.88
N LEU A 277 10.76 6.87 -8.77
CA LEU A 277 11.44 6.01 -7.78
C LEU A 277 11.94 4.68 -8.37
N ARG A 278 11.35 4.20 -9.46
CA ARG A 278 11.88 3.04 -10.21
C ARG A 278 13.13 3.38 -11.01
N ALA A 279 13.13 4.56 -11.62
CA ALA A 279 14.10 4.96 -12.63
C ALA A 279 15.42 5.47 -12.04
N GLU A 280 15.40 6.01 -10.81
CA GLU A 280 16.56 6.66 -10.21
C GLU A 280 16.61 6.52 -8.69
N ARG A 281 17.80 6.75 -8.15
CA ARG A 281 18.03 6.88 -6.70
C ARG A 281 17.44 8.19 -6.20
N TYR A 282 16.72 8.15 -5.08
CA TYR A 282 16.09 9.33 -4.49
C TYR A 282 17.14 10.35 -4.01
N GLU A 283 17.00 11.60 -4.48
CA GLU A 283 17.66 12.80 -3.96
C GLU A 283 16.58 13.88 -3.85
N GLU A 284 16.26 14.30 -2.63
CA GLU A 284 15.03 15.02 -2.30
C GLU A 284 14.80 16.25 -3.18
N LYS A 285 15.74 17.20 -3.19
CA LYS A 285 15.52 18.48 -3.86
C LYS A 285 15.32 18.30 -5.37
N ARG A 286 16.21 17.54 -6.02
CA ARG A 286 16.13 17.26 -7.45
C ARG A 286 14.88 16.46 -7.79
N PHE A 287 14.57 15.42 -7.00
CA PHE A 287 13.47 14.50 -7.27
C PHE A 287 12.14 15.25 -7.36
N TRP A 288 11.83 16.06 -6.35
CA TRP A 288 10.57 16.80 -6.30
C TRP A 288 10.52 17.96 -7.30
N THR A 289 11.65 18.66 -7.49
CA THR A 289 11.73 19.76 -8.46
C THR A 289 11.53 19.25 -9.89
N GLU A 290 12.12 18.12 -10.27
CA GLU A 290 11.90 17.55 -11.61
C GLU A 290 10.50 16.96 -11.77
N LEU A 291 9.91 16.40 -10.71
CA LEU A 291 8.59 15.76 -10.77
C LEU A 291 7.44 16.77 -10.82
N LEU A 292 7.49 17.81 -9.98
CA LEU A 292 6.39 18.75 -9.73
C LEU A 292 6.77 20.22 -9.93
N GLY A 293 8.01 20.51 -10.34
CA GLY A 293 8.50 21.87 -10.59
C GLY A 293 8.89 22.64 -9.33
N ARG A 294 8.81 22.03 -8.13
CA ARG A 294 9.08 22.69 -6.84
C ARG A 294 9.75 21.73 -5.85
N PRO A 295 10.59 22.23 -4.93
CA PRO A 295 11.14 21.43 -3.84
C PRO A 295 10.04 21.02 -2.83
N VAL A 296 10.21 19.89 -2.15
CA VAL A 296 9.18 19.32 -1.26
C VAL A 296 8.86 20.21 -0.07
N GLU A 297 9.82 20.97 0.41
CA GLU A 297 9.64 21.91 1.51
C GLU A 297 8.60 22.99 1.14
N GLN A 298 8.63 23.47 -0.11
CA GLN A 298 7.62 24.40 -0.60
C GLN A 298 6.27 23.72 -0.81
N LEU A 299 6.25 22.51 -1.39
CA LEU A 299 5.01 21.75 -1.57
C LEU A 299 4.33 21.43 -0.23
N TRP A 300 5.13 21.12 0.79
CA TRP A 300 4.68 20.87 2.14
C TRP A 300 4.13 22.13 2.78
N GLN A 301 4.82 23.26 2.63
CA GLN A 301 4.33 24.54 3.14
C GLN A 301 2.98 24.90 2.49
N ASP A 302 2.87 24.78 1.16
CA ASP A 302 1.61 25.02 0.46
C ASP A 302 0.47 24.12 0.96
N TYR A 303 0.76 22.85 1.28
CA TYR A 303 -0.21 21.94 1.88
C TYR A 303 -0.61 22.38 3.29
N ARG A 304 0.34 22.80 4.12
CA ARG A 304 0.06 23.31 5.47
C ARG A 304 -0.82 24.55 5.42
N ASP A 305 -0.55 25.47 4.51
CA ASP A 305 -1.33 26.69 4.33
C ASP A 305 -2.75 26.37 3.82
N ASP A 306 -2.89 25.41 2.89
CA ASP A 306 -4.20 24.92 2.42
C ASP A 306 -5.04 24.33 3.56
N VAL A 307 -4.47 23.43 4.38
CA VAL A 307 -5.22 22.78 5.46
C VAL A 307 -5.45 23.65 6.68
N LEU A 308 -4.59 24.63 6.96
CA LEU A 308 -4.77 25.57 8.08
C LEU A 308 -5.66 26.76 7.71
N GLY A 309 -6.15 26.82 6.47
CA GLY A 309 -7.04 27.88 6.00
C GLY A 309 -6.30 29.20 5.85
N GLY A 310 -5.16 29.18 5.15
CA GLY A 310 -4.34 30.36 4.83
C GLY A 310 -5.21 31.58 4.58
N GLY A 311 -5.08 32.55 5.49
CA GLY A 311 -5.88 33.76 5.55
C GLY A 311 -5.77 34.60 4.27
N ASP A 312 -6.79 35.42 4.09
CA ASP A 312 -6.97 36.32 2.96
C ASP A 312 -5.73 37.16 2.58
N ASP A 313 -5.70 37.46 1.28
CA ASP A 313 -5.28 38.71 0.63
C ASP A 313 -3.89 38.79 -0.04
N GLU A 314 -3.88 38.87 -1.37
CA GLU A 314 -3.57 40.12 -2.06
C GLU A 314 -4.48 40.28 -3.29
N GLY A 315 -5.49 41.13 -3.16
CA GLY A 315 -6.15 41.75 -4.30
C GLY A 315 -5.15 42.57 -5.13
N GLU A 316 -4.93 42.19 -6.38
CA GLU A 316 -4.57 43.14 -7.42
C GLU A 316 -5.80 44.02 -7.71
N SER A 317 -6.01 45.04 -6.88
CA SER A 317 -6.69 46.24 -7.35
C SER A 317 -5.77 46.91 -8.37
N GLU A 318 -5.96 46.59 -9.64
CA GLU A 318 -5.38 47.34 -10.75
C GLU A 318 -6.06 48.72 -10.79
N THR A 319 -5.68 49.62 -9.88
CA THR A 319 -5.99 51.04 -10.00
C THR A 319 -5.11 51.59 -11.12
N THR A 320 -5.64 51.55 -12.33
CA THR A 320 -5.10 52.26 -13.48
C THR A 320 -5.10 53.77 -13.18
N PRO A 321 -3.95 54.48 -13.28
CA PRO A 321 -3.95 55.92 -13.17
C PRO A 321 -4.64 56.53 -14.40
N ARG A 322 -5.75 57.20 -14.11
CA ARG A 322 -6.55 58.07 -14.97
C ARG A 322 -5.68 59.00 -15.83
N ALA A 323 -5.66 58.76 -17.14
CA ALA A 323 -5.17 59.72 -18.12
C ALA A 323 -6.12 60.94 -18.16
N ALA A 324 -5.64 62.09 -17.69
CA ALA A 324 -6.31 63.37 -17.87
C ALA A 324 -6.05 63.85 -19.31
N VAL A 325 -7.09 63.82 -20.15
CA VAL A 325 -7.08 64.51 -21.44
C VAL A 325 -7.36 65.99 -21.16
N SER A 326 -6.35 66.82 -21.38
CA SER A 326 -6.50 68.28 -21.45
C SER A 326 -6.69 68.70 -22.91
N GLU A 327 -7.91 69.01 -23.31
CA GLU A 327 -8.17 69.84 -24.49
C GLU A 327 -9.33 70.78 -24.21
N ALA A 328 -8.98 72.01 -23.85
CA ALA A 328 -9.83 73.18 -24.01
C ALA A 328 -8.93 74.42 -23.97
N THR A 329 -8.65 75.02 -25.12
CA THR A 329 -8.58 76.49 -25.31
C THR A 329 -8.57 76.81 -26.82
N GLN A 330 -9.63 77.51 -27.25
CA GLN A 330 -9.75 78.48 -28.36
C GLN A 330 -9.48 78.02 -29.81
N THR A 331 -10.55 78.00 -30.62
CA THR A 331 -11.02 79.17 -31.40
C THR A 331 -12.47 78.98 -31.81
#